data_AF-A0A971WIW7-F1
#
_entry.id   AF-A0A971WIW7-F1
#
_cell.length_a   1.000
_cell.length_b   1.000
_cell.length_c   1.000
_cell.angle_alpha   90.00
_cell.angle_beta   90.00
_cell.angle_gamma   90.00
#
_symmetry.space_group_name_H-M   'P 1'
#
loop_
_entity.id
_entity.type
_entity.pdbx_description
1 polymer ?
#
loop_
_entity_poly.entity_id
_entity_poly.type
_entity_poly.pdbx_seq_one_letter_code
_entity_poly.pdbx_strand_id
1 'polypeptide(L)'
;MSDNFNFEEIKKDLMEHINQNKIEVSLFKKAVGDYKKVGFELEKILEYAAKNAKGKDKRELEKLHNDVSLQNVSELCDRLKAYGEGLRGSAVYERFYDKKKKMPRGLTFRLLELTRMGKRDEVFYIILREFANAQQEINQHLVKAFNPRYSIESFKTLVYSFLSGLLG
;
A
#
# COMPACT_ATOMS: atom_id res chain seq x y z
N MET A 1 8.15 10.98 16.58
CA MET A 1 9.57 10.62 16.75
C MET A 1 9.83 9.48 15.77
N SER A 2 10.71 9.68 14.79
CA SER A 2 11.06 8.64 13.83
C SER A 2 11.94 7.61 14.52
N ASP A 3 11.48 6.38 14.66
CA ASP A 3 12.35 5.25 14.96
C ASP A 3 13.38 5.18 13.84
N ASN A 4 14.61 5.63 14.11
CA ASN A 4 15.70 5.49 13.15
C ASN A 4 15.97 4.00 12.99
N PHE A 5 15.65 3.47 11.82
CA PHE A 5 15.98 2.09 11.48
C PHE A 5 17.50 1.91 11.53
N ASN A 6 17.95 1.16 12.53
CA ASN A 6 19.36 0.83 12.72
C ASN A 6 19.56 -0.64 12.35
N PHE A 7 19.97 -0.88 11.10
CA PHE A 7 20.12 -2.26 10.60
C PHE A 7 21.13 -3.07 11.41
N GLU A 8 22.23 -2.45 11.85
CA GLU A 8 23.27 -3.15 12.62
C GLU A 8 22.76 -3.60 13.99
N GLU A 9 21.94 -2.77 14.65
CA GLU A 9 21.31 -3.12 15.92
C GLU A 9 20.26 -4.22 15.75
N ILE A 10 19.39 -4.11 14.74
CA ILE A 10 18.39 -5.13 14.42
C ILE A 10 19.06 -6.46 14.06
N LYS A 11 20.13 -6.43 13.26
CA LYS A 11 20.90 -7.61 12.87
C LYS A 11 21.53 -8.27 14.10
N LYS A 12 22.13 -7.47 14.98
CA LYS A 12 22.72 -7.97 16.22
C LYS A 12 21.67 -8.66 17.09
N ASP A 13 20.53 -8.01 17.32
CA ASP A 13 19.42 -8.53 18.12
C ASP A 13 18.87 -9.87 17.56
N LEU A 14 18.59 -9.91 16.25
CA LEU A 14 18.13 -11.15 15.60
C LEU A 14 19.16 -12.28 15.70
N MET A 15 20.45 -11.99 15.52
CA MET A 15 21.51 -12.99 15.62
C MET A 15 21.71 -13.49 17.05
N GLU A 16 21.58 -12.64 18.06
CA GLU A 16 21.60 -13.05 19.46
C GLU A 16 20.43 -13.99 19.79
N HIS A 17 19.23 -13.68 19.31
CA HIS A 17 18.05 -14.55 19.43
C HIS A 17 18.24 -15.91 18.73
N ILE A 18 18.82 -15.93 17.54
CA ILE A 18 19.17 -17.17 16.82
C ILE A 18 20.20 -17.98 17.62
N ASN A 19 21.28 -17.35 18.07
CA ASN A 19 22.35 -18.02 18.81
C ASN A 19 21.89 -18.59 20.17
N GLN A 20 20.90 -17.94 20.80
CA GLN A 20 20.25 -18.42 22.02
C GLN A 20 19.14 -19.45 21.76
N ASN A 21 18.90 -19.82 20.49
CA ASN A 21 17.82 -20.70 20.04
C ASN A 21 16.40 -20.21 20.45
N LYS A 22 16.23 -18.88 20.58
CA LYS A 22 14.97 -18.19 20.91
C LYS A 22 14.38 -17.53 19.66
N ILE A 23 14.13 -18.34 18.64
CA ILE A 23 13.66 -17.86 17.33
C ILE A 23 12.14 -17.59 17.39
N GLU A 24 11.77 -16.31 17.42
CA GLU A 24 10.37 -15.89 17.35
C GLU A 24 10.03 -15.25 16.00
N VAL A 25 9.07 -15.83 15.28
CA VAL A 25 8.64 -15.34 13.96
C VAL A 25 8.15 -13.88 14.00
N SER A 26 7.56 -13.45 15.11
CA SER A 26 7.14 -12.06 15.37
C SER A 26 8.29 -11.05 15.24
N LEU A 27 9.48 -11.38 15.76
CA LEU A 27 10.66 -10.51 15.70
C LEU A 27 11.11 -10.29 14.25
N PHE A 28 11.18 -11.36 13.46
CA PHE A 28 11.53 -11.27 12.04
C PHE A 28 10.47 -10.52 11.23
N LYS A 29 9.19 -10.75 11.51
CA LYS A 29 8.09 -9.99 10.88
C LYS A 29 8.20 -8.50 11.19
N LYS A 30 8.55 -8.14 12.43
CA LYS A 30 8.78 -6.75 12.83
C LYS A 30 9.97 -6.15 12.06
N ALA A 31 11.12 -6.81 12.06
CA ALA A 31 12.32 -6.34 11.36
C ALA A 31 12.09 -6.13 9.85
N VAL A 32 11.44 -7.09 9.18
CA VAL A 32 11.04 -6.97 7.77
C VAL A 32 10.06 -5.81 7.58
N GLY A 33 9.08 -5.66 8.48
CA GLY A 33 8.11 -4.57 8.46
C GLY A 33 8.77 -3.20 8.58
N ASP A 34 9.76 -3.06 9.46
CA ASP A 34 10.49 -1.81 9.69
C ASP A 34 11.40 -1.47 8.50
N TYR A 35 12.11 -2.46 7.93
CA TYR A 35 12.87 -2.27 6.68
C TYR A 35 11.99 -1.73 5.54
N LYS A 36 10.80 -2.31 5.38
CA LYS A 36 9.83 -1.85 4.38
C LYS A 36 9.37 -0.41 4.63
N LYS A 37 9.20 0.02 5.89
CA LYS A 37 8.88 1.43 6.21
C LYS A 37 10.00 2.37 5.76
N VAL A 38 11.26 1.99 5.95
CA VAL A 38 12.41 2.77 5.46
C VAL A 38 12.37 2.94 3.95
N GLY A 39 12.02 1.88 3.21
CA GLY A 39 11.85 1.96 1.75
C GLY A 39 10.85 3.04 1.31
N PHE A 40 9.74 3.19 2.04
CA PHE A 40 8.76 4.26 1.78
C PHE A 40 9.26 5.66 2.19
N GLU A 41 10.04 5.78 3.27
CA GLU A 41 10.65 7.06 3.64
C GLU A 41 11.71 7.49 2.63
N LEU A 42 12.51 6.55 2.13
CA LEU A 42 13.48 6.80 1.08
C LEU A 42 12.80 7.26 -0.23
N GLU A 43 11.68 6.65 -0.62
CA GLU A 43 10.87 7.10 -1.75
C GLU A 43 10.48 8.58 -1.60
N LYS A 44 9.99 9.00 -0.43
CA LYS A 44 9.63 10.41 -0.16
C LYS A 44 10.84 11.35 -0.26
N ILE A 45 11.97 10.95 0.29
CA ILE A 45 13.22 11.73 0.24
C ILE A 45 13.68 11.89 -1.21
N LEU A 46 13.66 10.80 -2.00
CA LEU A 46 13.99 10.82 -3.42
C LEU A 46 13.02 11.69 -4.22
N GLU A 47 11.72 11.64 -3.92
CA GLU A 47 10.72 12.54 -4.50
C GLU A 47 11.08 14.00 -4.24
N TYR A 48 11.41 14.33 -2.99
CA TYR A 48 11.77 15.69 -2.60
C TYR A 48 13.07 16.14 -3.28
N ALA A 49 14.10 15.29 -3.31
CA ALA A 49 15.36 15.57 -3.97
C ALA A 49 15.16 15.81 -5.49
N ALA A 50 14.40 14.94 -6.16
CA ALA A 50 14.09 15.06 -7.58
C ALA A 50 13.34 16.36 -7.92
N LYS A 51 12.40 16.80 -7.07
CA LYS A 51 11.68 18.08 -7.23
C LYS A 51 12.60 19.30 -7.19
N ASN A 52 13.65 19.25 -6.39
CA ASN A 52 14.53 20.40 -6.12
C ASN A 52 15.83 20.39 -6.94
N ALA A 53 16.22 19.26 -7.51
CA ALA A 53 17.41 19.13 -8.34
C ALA A 53 17.24 19.81 -9.73
N LYS A 54 18.37 20.06 -10.40
CA LYS A 54 18.43 20.64 -11.75
C LYS A 54 19.34 19.82 -12.67
N GLY A 55 19.20 20.00 -13.98
CA GLY A 55 20.11 19.42 -14.97
C GLY A 55 20.12 17.89 -14.97
N LYS A 56 21.31 17.30 -15.04
CA LYS A 56 21.52 15.85 -15.12
C LYS A 56 21.06 15.13 -13.86
N ASP A 57 21.39 15.67 -12.69
CA ASP A 57 21.06 15.08 -11.38
C ASP A 57 19.56 14.93 -11.19
N LYS A 58 18.76 15.89 -11.69
CA LYS A 58 17.30 15.78 -11.69
C LYS A 58 16.82 14.51 -12.40
N ARG A 59 17.33 14.24 -13.60
CA ARG A 59 16.91 13.08 -14.41
C ARG A 59 17.34 11.77 -13.75
N GLU A 60 18.51 11.73 -13.13
CA GLU A 60 19.00 10.54 -12.43
C GLU A 60 18.22 10.27 -11.15
N LEU A 61 17.91 11.31 -10.37
CA LEU A 61 17.06 11.21 -9.18
C LEU A 61 15.62 10.83 -9.52
N GLU A 62 15.06 11.34 -10.62
CA GLU A 62 13.74 10.93 -11.12
C GLU A 62 13.72 9.44 -11.51
N LYS A 63 14.76 8.94 -12.18
CA LYS A 63 14.89 7.51 -12.49
C LYS A 63 14.96 6.67 -11.22
N LEU A 64 15.86 7.03 -10.30
CA LEU A 64 16.03 6.30 -9.04
C LEU A 64 14.75 6.29 -8.19
N HIS A 65 14.07 7.44 -8.11
CA HIS A 65 12.76 7.54 -7.48
C HIS A 65 11.75 6.58 -8.11
N ASN A 66 11.70 6.51 -9.44
CA ASN A 66 10.76 5.63 -10.15
C ASN A 66 11.07 4.15 -9.89
N ASP A 67 12.34 3.76 -9.89
CA ASP A 67 12.75 2.38 -9.61
C ASP A 67 12.35 1.95 -8.19
N VAL A 68 12.63 2.80 -7.18
CA VAL A 68 12.23 2.58 -5.78
C VAL A 68 10.70 2.56 -5.64
N SER A 69 10.00 3.46 -6.33
CA SER A 69 8.54 3.50 -6.34
C SER A 69 7.95 2.20 -6.88
N LEU A 70 8.50 1.65 -7.97
CA LEU A 70 8.04 0.39 -8.56
C LEU A 70 8.24 -0.79 -7.60
N GLN A 71 9.38 -0.85 -6.90
CA GLN A 71 9.60 -1.87 -5.87
C GLN A 71 8.58 -1.73 -4.72
N ASN A 72 8.30 -0.49 -4.30
CA ASN A 72 7.30 -0.20 -3.28
C ASN A 72 5.86 -0.50 -3.75
N VAL A 73 5.56 -0.46 -5.06
CA VAL A 73 4.25 -0.87 -5.60
C VAL A 73 3.97 -2.34 -5.31
N SER A 74 4.95 -3.24 -5.48
CA SER A 74 4.77 -4.67 -5.17
C SER A 74 4.45 -4.89 -3.69
N GLU A 75 5.21 -4.25 -2.82
CA GLU A 75 4.94 -4.27 -1.37
C GLU A 75 3.58 -3.69 -1.03
N LEU A 76 3.20 -2.61 -1.69
CA LEU A 76 1.91 -1.97 -1.48
C LEU A 76 0.76 -2.86 -1.95
N CYS A 77 0.92 -3.63 -3.05
CA CYS A 77 -0.05 -4.64 -3.47
C CYS A 77 -0.34 -5.64 -2.35
N ASP A 78 0.70 -6.20 -1.72
CA ASP A 78 0.54 -7.17 -0.63
C ASP A 78 -0.18 -6.56 0.58
N ARG A 79 0.20 -5.33 0.96
CA ARG A 79 -0.46 -4.59 2.06
C ARG A 79 -1.92 -4.31 1.75
N LEU A 80 -2.22 -3.92 0.52
CA LEU A 80 -3.58 -3.61 0.08
C LEU A 80 -4.46 -4.85 0.04
N LYS A 81 -3.92 -5.98 -0.43
CA LYS A 81 -4.62 -7.26 -0.39
C LYS A 81 -4.95 -7.65 1.04
N ALA A 82 -3.95 -7.66 1.93
CA ALA A 82 -4.16 -7.98 3.35
C ALA A 82 -5.15 -7.01 4.02
N TYR A 83 -5.09 -5.73 3.67
CA TYR A 83 -6.04 -4.74 4.16
C TYR A 83 -7.47 -5.03 3.69
N GLY A 84 -7.67 -5.34 2.40
CA GLY A 84 -8.96 -5.77 1.87
C GLY A 84 -9.50 -7.01 2.58
N GLU A 85 -8.66 -8.02 2.80
CA GLU A 85 -9.02 -9.24 3.54
C GLU A 85 -9.49 -8.93 4.96
N GLY A 86 -8.76 -8.05 5.66
CA GLY A 86 -9.10 -7.61 7.02
C GLY A 86 -10.44 -6.88 7.12
N LEU A 87 -10.97 -6.34 6.02
CA LEU A 87 -12.26 -5.66 6.01
C LEU A 87 -13.46 -6.60 5.85
N ARG A 88 -13.30 -7.90 5.53
CA ARG A 88 -14.43 -8.82 5.23
C ARG A 88 -15.46 -8.96 6.37
N GLY A 89 -15.09 -8.60 7.60
CA GLY A 89 -16.00 -8.54 8.77
C GLY A 89 -16.65 -7.17 9.04
N SER A 90 -16.28 -6.13 8.29
CA SER A 90 -16.61 -4.73 8.60
C SER A 90 -17.87 -4.21 7.89
N ALA A 91 -18.35 -3.05 8.34
CA ALA A 91 -19.42 -2.30 7.67
C ALA A 91 -19.01 -1.84 6.26
N VAL A 92 -17.73 -1.50 6.04
CA VAL A 92 -17.19 -1.18 4.71
C VAL A 92 -17.40 -2.34 3.74
N TYR A 93 -17.13 -3.58 4.15
CA TYR A 93 -17.32 -4.73 3.26
C TYR A 93 -18.76 -4.89 2.80
N GLU A 94 -19.74 -4.60 3.66
CA GLU A 94 -21.16 -4.66 3.30
C GLU A 94 -21.58 -3.58 2.29
N ARG A 95 -20.76 -2.52 2.11
CA ARG A 95 -20.94 -1.52 1.05
C ARG A 95 -20.56 -2.04 -0.33
N PHE A 96 -19.60 -2.96 -0.38
CA PHE A 96 -19.08 -3.54 -1.62
C PHE A 96 -19.63 -4.95 -1.91
N TYR A 97 -20.11 -5.65 -0.89
CA TYR A 97 -20.54 -7.04 -1.01
C TYR A 97 -21.89 -7.28 -0.33
N ASP A 98 -22.78 -8.00 -1.01
CA ASP A 98 -24.04 -8.45 -0.44
C ASP A 98 -23.85 -9.85 0.17
N LYS A 99 -23.71 -9.90 1.51
CA LYS A 99 -23.53 -11.15 2.25
C LYS A 99 -24.70 -12.12 2.08
N LYS A 100 -25.93 -11.62 1.95
CA LYS A 100 -27.12 -12.48 1.81
C LYS A 100 -27.13 -13.17 0.45
N LYS A 101 -26.79 -12.41 -0.60
CA LYS A 101 -26.75 -12.90 -1.99
C LYS A 101 -25.44 -13.56 -2.37
N LYS A 102 -24.41 -13.50 -1.50
CA LYS A 102 -23.06 -13.99 -1.75
C LYS A 102 -22.47 -13.47 -3.07
N MET A 103 -22.64 -12.17 -3.32
CA MET A 103 -22.14 -11.54 -4.55
C MET A 103 -21.71 -10.08 -4.31
N PRO A 104 -20.76 -9.56 -5.12
CA PRO A 104 -20.47 -8.14 -5.15
C PRO A 104 -21.72 -7.31 -5.48
N ARG A 105 -21.84 -6.12 -4.88
CA ARG A 105 -22.90 -5.17 -5.21
C ARG A 105 -22.64 -4.51 -6.57
N GLY A 106 -23.69 -3.95 -7.18
CA GLY A 106 -23.59 -3.20 -8.45
C GLY A 106 -22.50 -2.11 -8.44
N LEU A 107 -22.34 -1.42 -7.31
CA LEU A 107 -21.29 -0.41 -7.13
C LEU A 107 -19.88 -0.98 -7.30
N THR A 108 -19.65 -2.23 -6.89
CA THR A 108 -18.34 -2.89 -6.99
C THR A 108 -17.98 -3.18 -8.44
N PHE A 109 -18.95 -3.59 -9.26
CA PHE A 109 -18.73 -3.73 -10.70
C PHE A 109 -18.43 -2.39 -11.36
N ARG A 110 -19.12 -1.31 -10.95
CA ARG A 110 -18.82 0.04 -11.42
C ARG A 110 -17.42 0.50 -11.01
N LEU A 111 -16.99 0.18 -9.79
CA LEU A 111 -15.65 0.48 -9.30
C LEU A 111 -14.57 -0.25 -10.13
N LEU A 112 -14.78 -1.54 -10.41
CA LEU A 112 -13.90 -2.33 -11.27
C LEU A 112 -13.83 -1.77 -12.70
N GLU A 113 -14.97 -1.36 -13.26
CA GLU A 113 -15.03 -0.76 -14.59
C GLU A 113 -14.24 0.56 -14.66
N LEU A 114 -14.48 1.47 -13.71
CA LEU A 114 -13.77 2.74 -13.64
C LEU A 114 -12.26 2.54 -13.42
N THR A 115 -11.89 1.55 -12.60
CA THR A 115 -10.50 1.14 -12.40
C THR A 115 -9.90 0.69 -13.74
N ARG A 116 -10.57 -0.19 -14.48
CA ARG A 116 -10.14 -0.65 -15.80
C ARG A 116 -9.95 0.49 -16.79
N MET A 117 -10.79 1.53 -16.72
CA MET A 117 -10.69 2.74 -17.54
C MET A 117 -9.62 3.73 -17.06
N GLY A 118 -8.95 3.49 -15.93
CA GLY A 118 -7.96 4.40 -15.37
C GLY A 118 -8.55 5.67 -14.75
N LYS A 119 -9.85 5.66 -14.40
CA LYS A 119 -10.61 6.78 -13.84
C LYS A 119 -10.32 6.97 -12.35
N ARG A 120 -9.07 7.36 -12.05
CA ARG A 120 -8.48 7.38 -10.70
C ARG A 120 -9.30 8.19 -9.70
N ASP A 121 -9.69 9.41 -10.06
CA ASP A 121 -10.39 10.32 -9.16
C ASP A 121 -11.81 9.82 -8.87
N GLU A 122 -12.49 9.28 -9.89
CA GLU A 122 -13.81 8.69 -9.73
C GLU A 122 -13.78 7.43 -8.87
N VAL A 123 -12.76 6.58 -9.01
CA VAL A 123 -12.53 5.41 -8.17
C VAL A 123 -12.25 5.85 -6.72
N PHE A 124 -11.39 6.85 -6.52
CA PHE A 124 -11.09 7.38 -5.19
C PHE A 124 -12.35 7.91 -4.51
N TYR A 125 -13.15 8.70 -5.23
CA TYR A 125 -14.39 9.26 -4.71
C TYR A 125 -15.38 8.17 -4.26
N ILE A 126 -15.56 7.11 -5.06
CA ILE A 126 -16.43 6.00 -4.67
C ILE A 126 -15.93 5.34 -3.38
N ILE A 127 -14.63 5.02 -3.31
CA ILE A 127 -14.05 4.38 -2.12
C ILE A 127 -14.22 5.29 -0.91
N LEU A 128 -13.86 6.57 -1.00
CA LEU A 128 -14.02 7.55 0.07
C LEU A 128 -15.46 7.63 0.56
N ARG A 129 -16.42 7.71 -0.35
CA ARG A 129 -17.84 7.78 0.00
C ARG A 129 -18.30 6.53 0.75
N GLU A 130 -17.92 5.34 0.31
CA GLU A 130 -18.34 4.10 0.99
C GLU A 130 -17.68 3.92 2.36
N PHE A 131 -16.42 4.35 2.50
CA PHE A 131 -15.75 4.39 3.81
C PHE A 131 -16.43 5.39 4.76
N ALA A 132 -16.72 6.59 4.29
CA ALA A 132 -17.44 7.61 5.08
C ALA A 132 -18.85 7.15 5.48
N ASN A 133 -19.60 6.53 4.57
CA ASN A 133 -20.92 5.96 4.86
C ASN A 133 -20.88 4.82 5.87
N ALA A 134 -19.75 4.10 5.94
CA ALA A 134 -19.50 3.08 6.94
C ALA A 134 -18.89 3.63 8.24
N GLN A 135 -18.68 4.95 8.34
CA GLN A 135 -18.03 5.63 9.46
C GLN A 135 -16.62 5.07 9.76
N GLN A 136 -15.89 4.66 8.72
CA GLN A 136 -14.52 4.16 8.84
C GLN A 136 -13.56 5.04 8.04
N GLU A 137 -12.38 5.30 8.60
CA GLU A 137 -11.31 6.01 7.89
C GLU A 137 -10.65 5.12 6.83
N ILE A 138 -10.16 5.74 5.76
CA ILE A 138 -9.38 5.04 4.74
C ILE A 138 -7.95 4.86 5.27
N ASN A 139 -7.47 3.62 5.26
CA ASN A 139 -6.06 3.34 5.54
C ASN A 139 -5.12 4.10 4.61
N GLN A 140 -4.05 4.68 5.15
CA GLN A 140 -3.09 5.49 4.39
C GLN A 140 -2.43 4.71 3.23
N HIS A 141 -2.24 3.40 3.34
CA HIS A 141 -1.74 2.58 2.24
C HIS A 141 -2.71 2.56 1.06
N LEU A 142 -4.02 2.52 1.30
CA LEU A 142 -5.03 2.62 0.24
C LEU A 142 -5.04 4.01 -0.38
N VAL A 143 -4.86 5.08 0.41
CA VAL A 143 -4.70 6.44 -0.14
C VAL A 143 -3.50 6.55 -1.08
N LYS A 144 -2.37 5.91 -0.74
CA LYS A 144 -1.17 5.91 -1.61
C LYS A 144 -1.42 5.32 -2.99
N ALA A 145 -2.37 4.39 -3.15
CA ALA A 145 -2.72 3.83 -4.45
C ALA A 145 -3.21 4.88 -5.47
N PHE A 146 -3.68 6.03 -4.97
CA PHE A 146 -4.19 7.14 -5.77
C PHE A 146 -3.14 8.24 -5.99
N ASN A 147 -1.87 8.01 -5.67
CA ASN A 147 -0.81 8.97 -5.95
C ASN A 147 -0.78 9.28 -7.46
N PRO A 148 -0.91 10.56 -7.87
CA PRO A 148 -0.96 10.93 -9.28
C PRO A 148 0.30 10.55 -10.06
N ARG A 149 1.42 10.38 -9.36
CA ARG A 149 2.72 9.98 -9.93
C ARG A 149 2.80 8.53 -10.35
N TYR A 150 2.00 7.66 -9.74
CA TYR A 150 1.93 6.28 -10.18
C TYR A 150 1.35 6.23 -11.58
N SER A 151 1.87 5.33 -12.41
CA SER A 151 1.32 5.09 -13.73
C SER A 151 -0.15 4.64 -13.61
N ILE A 152 -0.91 4.77 -14.69
CA ILE A 152 -2.29 4.24 -14.74
C ILE A 152 -2.29 2.73 -14.44
N GLU A 153 -1.28 2.00 -14.93
CA GLU A 153 -1.16 0.56 -14.69
C GLU A 153 -0.82 0.24 -13.23
N SER A 154 0.10 0.98 -12.61
CA SER A 154 0.39 0.86 -11.18
C SER A 154 -0.86 1.13 -10.33
N PHE A 155 -1.60 2.18 -10.65
CA PHE A 155 -2.87 2.49 -9.99
C PHE A 155 -3.87 1.33 -10.11
N LYS A 156 -4.09 0.80 -11.32
CA LYS A 156 -4.99 -0.32 -11.57
C LYS A 156 -4.60 -1.52 -10.74
N THR A 157 -3.32 -1.92 -10.79
CA THR A 157 -2.80 -3.07 -10.06
C THR A 157 -3.03 -2.92 -8.56
N LEU A 158 -2.72 -1.76 -7.98
CA LEU A 158 -2.91 -1.51 -6.55
C LEU A 158 -4.39 -1.60 -6.12
N VAL A 159 -5.30 -1.01 -6.91
CA VAL A 159 -6.74 -1.09 -6.62
C VAL A 159 -7.26 -2.51 -6.80
N TYR A 160 -6.80 -3.26 -7.81
CA TYR A 160 -7.17 -4.67 -7.97
C TYR A 160 -6.60 -5.55 -6.85
N SER A 161 -5.41 -5.27 -6.33
CA SER A 161 -4.89 -5.95 -5.15
C SER A 161 -5.77 -5.73 -3.94
N PHE A 162 -6.19 -4.48 -3.68
CA PHE A 162 -7.16 -4.18 -2.63
C PHE A 162 -8.49 -4.93 -2.82
N LEU A 163 -9.08 -4.85 -4.03
CA LEU A 163 -10.38 -5.44 -4.31
C LEU A 163 -10.37 -6.96 -4.31
N SER A 164 -9.29 -7.61 -4.77
CA SER A 164 -9.15 -9.07 -4.66
C SER A 164 -9.10 -9.51 -3.20
N GLY A 165 -8.32 -8.80 -2.37
CA GLY A 165 -8.34 -9.01 -0.92
C GLY A 165 -9.73 -8.81 -0.32
N LEU A 166 -10.46 -7.78 -0.73
CA LEU A 166 -11.80 -7.50 -0.22
C LEU A 166 -12.85 -8.54 -0.64
N LEU A 167 -12.81 -9.00 -1.90
CA LEU A 167 -13.92 -9.74 -2.50
C LEU A 167 -13.79 -11.27 -2.41
N GLY A 168 -12.58 -11.81 -2.26
CA GLY A 168 -12.35 -13.26 -2.31
C GLY A 168 -11.69 -13.66 -3.61
#